data_AF-A0A2V8TZE4-F1
#
_entry.id   AF-A0A2V8TZE4-F1
#
_cell.length_a   1.000
_cell.length_b   1.000
_cell.length_c   1.000
_cell.angle_alpha   90.00
_cell.angle_beta   90.00
_cell.angle_gamma   90.00
#
_symmetry.space_group_name_H-M   'P 1'
#
loop_
_entity.id
_entity.type
_entity.pdbx_description
1 polymer ?
#
loop_
_entity_poly.entity_id
_entity_poly.type
_entity_poly.pdbx_seq_one_letter_code
_entity_poly.pdbx_strand_id
1 'polypeptide(L)'
;MVASFHVDSDHSLERGFQSFDDTMEGLVKRIAGRSKERRADEVVSKGFNFIDAGKKSRRPFFLWLDFYDPHYDYDPPAPLKKQFESDPYTGEVAHLDAQIGVLVEGLHSRGLDLSTDILFVASHGEGLGDHGETGHGTYLFETTARVPLIVIPAPDRTGPGRDASRAAGGAPEVVKQTIGLIDVAPTIYALAGVTPPASLDGRSQREVVTGAKPGAPAQRLFLVEAMEPLLAYGWSPMYAVIEGDHKIVQATRVEAFDLGSDPGETKPIQPIPDWAERLKAFGQPLARQPELAEPEKMRILEAAAALDLPWKDRPTCLEKNSFADPRDRIDLNDRLFRARVAMDQGMIGLAGTLSQEVLQSDPGNFTALELVSFLLVRNGPALMLMDSLEVLQCNYPLRGSGYHIYGHEMQKERKFDKAEKALNVFKLIDPTGEEPYYDLAGVYAEQDQRDRAFEYLAKA
;
A
#
# COMPACT_ATOMS: atom_id res chain seq x y z
N MET A 1 3.60 17.00 5.19
CA MET A 1 3.01 17.49 3.93
C MET A 1 2.98 16.33 2.98
N VAL A 2 1.87 16.19 2.28
CA VAL A 2 1.49 14.97 1.59
C VAL A 2 1.51 15.18 0.08
N ALA A 3 2.08 14.25 -0.67
CA ALA A 3 2.09 14.30 -2.14
C ALA A 3 0.95 13.52 -2.77
N SER A 4 0.37 12.54 -2.08
CA SER A 4 -0.68 11.67 -2.63
C SER A 4 -1.79 11.35 -1.63
N PHE A 5 -2.95 10.92 -2.12
CA PHE A 5 -4.08 10.53 -1.27
C PHE A 5 -3.76 9.34 -0.35
N HIS A 6 -2.75 8.52 -0.66
CA HIS A 6 -2.39 7.35 0.15
C HIS A 6 -1.95 7.69 1.58
N VAL A 7 -1.54 8.94 1.82
CA VAL A 7 -1.09 9.39 3.14
C VAL A 7 -1.77 10.68 3.60
N ASP A 8 -2.97 10.96 3.11
CA ASP A 8 -3.76 12.12 3.54
C ASP A 8 -4.42 11.92 4.92
N SER A 9 -5.18 12.92 5.37
CA SER A 9 -5.80 12.91 6.70
C SER A 9 -6.97 11.92 6.86
N ASP A 10 -7.52 11.37 5.77
CA ASP A 10 -8.55 10.33 5.85
C ASP A 10 -7.95 9.03 6.47
N HIS A 11 -6.63 8.87 6.37
CA HIS A 11 -5.86 7.80 7.00
C HIS A 11 -5.36 8.13 8.42
N SER A 12 -5.79 9.25 9.01
CA SER A 12 -5.41 9.70 10.36
C SER A 12 -3.90 9.96 10.57
N LEU A 13 -3.16 10.25 9.50
CA LEU A 13 -1.71 10.51 9.54
C LEU A 13 -1.37 11.95 9.92
N GLU A 14 -2.35 12.85 9.96
CA GLU A 14 -2.23 14.24 10.43
C GLU A 14 -2.04 14.33 11.96
N ARG A 15 -2.40 13.27 12.70
CA ARG A 15 -2.33 13.26 14.17
C ARG A 15 -0.91 13.58 14.67
N GLY A 16 -0.80 14.64 15.46
CA GLY A 16 0.45 15.10 16.08
C GLY A 16 1.18 16.18 15.28
N PHE A 17 0.77 16.48 14.05
CA PHE A 17 1.31 17.63 13.31
C PHE A 17 0.63 18.93 13.74
N GLN A 18 1.41 20.00 13.90
CA GLN A 18 0.87 21.36 14.10
C GLN A 18 0.21 21.89 12.82
N SER A 19 0.72 21.47 11.67
CA SER A 19 0.21 21.80 10.34
C SER A 19 0.38 20.59 9.43
N PHE A 20 -0.68 20.22 8.73
CA PHE A 20 -0.70 19.13 7.78
C PHE A 20 -1.30 19.66 6.48
N ASP A 21 -0.54 19.60 5.38
CA ASP A 21 -0.99 20.05 4.07
C ASP A 21 -1.20 18.85 3.16
N ASP A 22 -2.46 18.44 3.08
CA ASP A 22 -3.06 17.47 2.18
C ASP A 22 -4.01 18.14 1.18
N THR A 23 -3.95 19.47 1.03
CA THR A 23 -4.85 20.23 0.16
C THR A 23 -4.60 19.92 -1.32
N MET A 24 -5.44 19.11 -1.94
CA MET A 24 -5.26 18.71 -3.34
C MET A 24 -5.68 19.80 -4.37
N GLU A 25 -5.75 21.08 -3.98
CA GLU A 25 -6.13 22.19 -4.85
C GLU A 25 -5.07 22.46 -5.94
N GLY A 26 -5.48 22.42 -7.22
CA GLY A 26 -4.59 22.64 -8.36
C GLY A 26 -4.14 21.37 -9.08
N LEU A 27 -4.48 20.19 -8.54
CA LEU A 27 -4.25 18.91 -9.20
C LEU A 27 -5.12 18.78 -10.44
N VAL A 28 -4.45 18.51 -11.55
CA VAL A 28 -5.08 18.48 -12.85
C VAL A 28 -6.06 17.31 -12.92
N LYS A 29 -7.35 17.61 -12.68
CA LYS A 29 -8.50 16.82 -13.14
C LYS A 29 -8.57 16.88 -14.68
N ARG A 30 -7.50 16.47 -15.38
CA ARG A 30 -7.61 16.17 -16.81
C ARG A 30 -8.39 14.87 -16.88
N ILE A 31 -9.66 15.02 -17.24
CA ILE A 31 -10.52 14.03 -17.92
C ILE A 31 -9.71 12.75 -18.25
N ALA A 32 -10.04 11.63 -17.58
CA ALA A 32 -9.42 10.29 -17.65
C ALA A 32 -8.53 9.83 -16.46
N GLY A 33 -8.98 10.08 -15.22
CA GLY A 33 -8.66 9.16 -14.11
C GLY A 33 -7.20 9.02 -13.67
N ARG A 34 -6.33 10.00 -13.95
CA ARG A 34 -4.99 10.07 -13.33
C ARG A 34 -5.09 10.57 -11.90
N SER A 35 -4.35 9.92 -11.01
CA SER A 35 -4.35 10.10 -9.55
C SER A 35 -3.99 11.52 -9.12
N LYS A 36 -4.45 11.87 -7.92
CA LYS A 36 -4.18 13.13 -7.22
C LYS A 36 -2.73 13.13 -6.71
N GLU A 37 -1.77 13.60 -7.51
CA GLU A 37 -0.34 13.52 -7.17
C GLU A 37 0.41 14.84 -7.36
N ARG A 38 1.02 15.34 -6.29
CA ARG A 38 1.95 16.48 -6.34
C ARG A 38 3.34 15.99 -6.74
N ARG A 39 3.92 16.64 -7.74
CA ARG A 39 5.31 16.39 -8.14
C ARG A 39 6.30 16.92 -7.09
N ALA A 40 7.49 16.34 -7.08
CA ALA A 40 8.56 16.68 -6.14
C ALA A 40 8.89 18.19 -6.07
N ASP A 41 8.79 18.93 -7.17
CA ASP A 41 9.06 20.37 -7.20
C ASP A 41 8.00 21.19 -6.43
N GLU A 42 6.73 20.82 -6.55
CA GLU A 42 5.65 21.41 -5.75
C GLU A 42 5.82 21.09 -4.27
N VAL A 43 6.19 19.84 -3.95
CA VAL A 43 6.47 19.40 -2.57
C VAL A 43 7.61 20.23 -1.98
N VAL A 44 8.75 20.35 -2.67
CA VAL A 44 9.88 21.17 -2.18
C VAL A 44 9.49 22.64 -1.99
N SER A 45 8.76 23.22 -2.94
CA SER A 45 8.30 24.61 -2.87
C SER A 45 7.44 24.88 -1.62
N LYS A 46 6.46 24.01 -1.34
CA LYS A 46 5.63 24.11 -0.13
C LYS A 46 6.43 23.85 1.15
N GLY A 47 7.42 22.96 1.10
CA GLY A 47 8.37 22.75 2.19
C GLY A 47 9.11 24.03 2.58
N PHE A 48 9.54 24.83 1.60
CA PHE A 48 10.14 26.14 1.87
C PHE A 48 9.16 27.14 2.49
N ASN A 49 7.89 27.14 2.08
CA ASN A 49 6.89 28.00 2.71
C ASN A 49 6.76 27.71 4.21
N PHE A 50 6.76 26.43 4.60
CA PHE A 50 6.78 26.03 6.02
C PHE A 50 8.05 26.53 6.74
N ILE A 51 9.23 26.28 6.16
CA ILE A 51 10.52 26.70 6.75
C ILE A 51 10.57 28.22 6.93
N ASP A 52 10.17 28.97 5.90
CA ASP A 52 10.23 30.43 5.90
C ASP A 52 9.21 31.06 6.86
N ALA A 53 8.03 30.46 7.00
CA ALA A 53 7.08 30.83 8.04
C ALA A 53 7.65 30.58 9.45
N GLY A 54 8.34 29.47 9.64
CA GLY A 54 8.94 29.05 10.91
C GLY A 54 10.15 29.88 11.36
N LYS A 55 10.91 30.47 10.42
CA LYS A 55 12.15 31.24 10.71
C LYS A 55 12.01 32.30 11.80
N LYS A 56 10.85 32.97 11.87
CA LYS A 56 10.60 34.01 12.87
C LYS A 56 10.56 33.48 14.31
N SER A 57 10.19 32.22 14.49
CA SER A 57 10.01 31.61 15.81
C SER A 57 11.32 31.17 16.47
N ARG A 58 12.39 30.92 15.69
CA ARG A 58 13.65 30.28 16.13
C ARG A 58 13.46 28.97 16.92
N ARG A 59 12.29 28.32 16.82
CA ARG A 59 12.03 27.03 17.45
C ARG A 59 12.58 25.90 16.57
N PRO A 60 13.01 24.77 17.17
CA PRO A 60 13.28 23.57 16.39
C PRO A 60 12.00 23.15 15.64
N PHE A 61 12.16 22.57 14.46
CA PHE A 61 11.06 22.08 13.65
C PHE A 61 11.22 20.59 13.35
N PHE A 62 10.11 19.95 13.04
CA PHE A 62 10.05 18.66 12.40
C PHE A 62 9.26 18.86 11.09
N LEU A 63 9.88 18.51 9.96
CA LEU A 63 9.28 18.64 8.64
C LEU A 63 9.27 17.27 7.98
N TRP A 64 8.07 16.76 7.70
CA TRP A 64 7.87 15.55 6.91
C TRP A 64 7.40 15.96 5.52
N LEU A 65 8.21 15.63 4.51
CA LEU A 65 7.92 15.78 3.09
C LEU A 65 7.70 14.38 2.53
N ASP A 66 6.47 14.10 2.15
CA ASP A 66 6.13 12.92 1.37
C ASP A 66 6.32 13.24 -0.12
N PHE A 67 7.01 12.36 -0.83
CA PHE A 67 7.26 12.47 -2.27
C PHE A 67 6.61 11.27 -2.93
N TYR A 68 5.73 11.53 -3.91
CA TYR A 68 5.11 10.46 -4.68
C TYR A 68 6.03 9.96 -5.78
N ASP A 69 6.84 10.84 -6.40
CA ASP A 69 7.84 10.42 -7.38
C ASP A 69 8.98 9.60 -6.72
N PRO A 70 9.51 8.55 -7.38
CA PRO A 70 8.99 7.93 -8.59
C PRO A 70 7.81 6.99 -8.30
N HIS A 71 6.80 6.98 -9.18
CA HIS A 71 5.67 6.03 -9.07
C HIS A 71 4.96 5.82 -10.41
N TYR A 72 4.38 4.63 -10.61
CA TYR A 72 3.62 4.31 -11.81
C TYR A 72 2.29 5.12 -11.89
N ASP A 73 1.86 5.69 -13.04
CA ASP A 73 2.47 5.65 -14.38
C ASP A 73 3.52 6.76 -14.58
N TYR A 74 4.79 6.37 -14.63
CA TYR A 74 5.92 7.31 -14.67
C TYR A 74 5.77 8.39 -15.75
N ASP A 75 5.73 9.65 -15.35
CA ASP A 75 5.57 10.83 -16.21
C ASP A 75 6.51 11.98 -15.79
N PRO A 76 7.84 11.77 -15.88
CA PRO A 76 8.80 12.78 -15.48
C PRO A 76 8.61 14.08 -16.27
N PRO A 77 8.89 15.26 -15.69
CA PRO A 77 8.77 16.54 -16.40
C PRO A 77 9.75 16.65 -17.57
N ALA A 78 9.44 17.52 -18.52
CA ALA A 78 10.43 17.92 -19.52
C ALA A 78 11.61 18.67 -18.84
N PRO A 79 12.85 18.50 -19.28
CA PRO A 79 13.28 17.70 -20.44
C PRO A 79 13.49 16.21 -20.15
N LEU A 80 13.42 15.77 -18.89
CA LEU A 80 13.70 14.40 -18.46
C LEU A 80 12.80 13.38 -19.15
N LYS A 81 11.52 13.71 -19.39
CA LYS A 81 10.61 12.88 -20.21
C LYS A 81 11.18 12.42 -21.54
N LYS A 82 11.86 13.33 -22.23
CA LYS A 82 12.47 13.04 -23.54
C LYS A 82 13.82 12.35 -23.40
N GLN A 83 14.58 12.70 -22.36
CA GLN A 83 15.90 12.11 -22.11
C GLN A 83 15.79 10.64 -21.68
N PHE A 84 14.72 10.31 -20.95
CA PHE A 84 14.45 9.00 -20.36
C PHE A 84 13.20 8.35 -20.98
N GLU A 85 12.94 8.57 -22.27
CA GLU A 85 11.74 8.06 -22.95
C GLU A 85 11.60 6.53 -22.88
N SER A 86 12.73 5.81 -22.88
CA SER A 86 12.77 4.33 -22.76
C SER A 86 12.81 3.83 -21.32
N ASP A 87 12.99 4.71 -20.33
CA ASP A 87 13.11 4.38 -18.91
C ASP A 87 12.55 5.53 -18.05
N PRO A 88 11.23 5.76 -18.11
CA PRO A 88 10.62 6.92 -17.47
C PRO A 88 10.72 6.87 -15.94
N TYR A 89 10.88 5.68 -15.34
CA TYR A 89 11.18 5.52 -13.90
C TYR A 89 12.47 6.25 -13.53
N THR A 90 13.58 5.97 -14.25
CA THR A 90 14.84 6.68 -14.01
C THR A 90 14.71 8.18 -14.27
N GLY A 91 13.84 8.58 -15.22
CA GLY A 91 13.51 9.99 -15.44
C GLY A 91 12.86 10.67 -14.22
N GLU A 92 11.99 9.98 -13.49
CA GLU A 92 11.39 10.50 -12.26
C GLU A 92 12.38 10.50 -11.11
N VAL A 93 13.18 9.45 -10.97
CA VAL A 93 14.30 9.43 -10.01
C VAL A 93 15.22 10.62 -10.23
N ALA A 94 15.60 10.91 -11.48
CA ALA A 94 16.42 12.07 -11.81
C ALA A 94 15.73 13.41 -11.50
N HIS A 95 14.40 13.48 -11.64
CA HIS A 95 13.65 14.67 -11.26
C HIS A 95 13.65 14.87 -9.74
N LEU A 96 13.32 13.82 -8.99
CA LEU A 96 13.35 13.83 -7.53
C LEU A 96 14.73 14.23 -7.00
N ASP A 97 15.79 13.61 -7.51
CA ASP A 97 17.18 13.92 -7.13
C ASP A 97 17.51 15.41 -7.32
N ALA A 98 17.13 15.99 -8.47
CA ALA A 98 17.30 17.41 -8.72
C ALA A 98 16.53 18.29 -7.70
N GLN A 99 15.31 17.89 -7.32
CA GLN A 99 14.52 18.61 -6.32
C GLN A 99 15.07 18.45 -4.90
N ILE A 100 15.64 17.29 -4.55
CA ILE A 100 16.39 17.12 -3.30
C ILE A 100 17.62 18.03 -3.28
N GLY A 101 18.33 18.19 -4.40
CA GLY A 101 19.40 19.18 -4.54
C GLY A 101 18.92 20.61 -4.22
N VAL A 102 17.79 21.02 -4.80
CA VAL A 102 17.15 22.31 -4.51
C VAL A 102 16.80 22.44 -3.02
N LEU A 103 16.25 21.41 -2.39
CA LEU A 103 15.92 21.41 -0.96
C LEU A 103 17.16 21.62 -0.09
N VAL A 104 18.24 20.87 -0.37
CA VAL A 104 19.50 20.96 0.40
C VAL A 104 20.17 22.33 0.23
N GLU A 105 20.30 22.83 -1.00
CA GLU A 105 20.81 24.19 -1.27
C GLU A 105 19.92 25.26 -0.62
N GLY A 106 18.61 25.03 -0.62
CA GLY A 106 17.63 25.87 0.03
C GLY A 106 17.76 25.89 1.55
N LEU A 107 18.16 24.79 2.20
CA LEU A 107 18.50 24.78 3.63
C LEU A 107 19.81 25.53 3.89
N HIS A 108 20.82 25.33 3.06
CA HIS A 108 22.11 26.02 3.16
C HIS A 108 21.99 27.54 3.03
N SER A 109 21.28 28.03 2.01
CA SER A 109 21.03 29.47 1.81
C SER A 109 20.26 30.13 2.97
N ARG A 110 19.61 29.32 3.81
CA ARG A 110 18.87 29.76 5.00
C ARG A 110 19.67 29.62 6.30
N GLY A 111 20.91 29.12 6.23
CA GLY A 111 21.77 28.85 7.38
C GLY A 111 21.27 27.70 8.27
N LEU A 112 20.53 26.75 7.69
CA LEU A 112 19.95 25.61 8.41
C LEU A 112 20.72 24.30 8.21
N ASP A 113 21.65 24.25 7.26
CA ASP A 113 22.47 23.10 6.89
C ASP A 113 23.30 22.55 8.06
N LEU A 114 23.75 23.41 8.97
CA LEU A 114 24.54 22.97 10.12
C LEU A 114 23.70 22.43 11.27
N SER A 115 22.39 22.67 11.30
CA SER A 115 21.53 22.41 12.47
C SER A 115 20.35 21.46 12.23
N THR A 116 20.22 20.98 10.99
CA THR A 116 19.13 20.11 10.52
C THR A 116 19.65 18.71 10.23
N ASP A 117 19.14 17.70 10.94
CA ASP A 117 19.33 16.30 10.54
C ASP A 117 18.39 16.00 9.35
N ILE A 118 18.92 15.45 8.26
CA ILE A 118 18.14 15.08 7.08
C ILE A 118 18.10 13.56 6.98
N LEU A 119 16.90 13.00 6.87
CA LEU A 119 16.68 11.57 6.63
C LEU A 119 15.90 11.43 5.32
N PHE A 120 16.49 10.76 4.34
CA PHE A 120 15.82 10.35 3.11
C PHE A 120 15.54 8.85 3.19
N VAL A 121 14.30 8.46 2.97
CA VAL A 121 13.81 7.09 3.13
C VAL A 121 12.74 6.81 2.08
N ALA A 122 12.83 5.66 1.41
CA ALA A 122 11.71 5.15 0.60
C ALA A 122 10.88 4.14 1.39
N SER A 123 9.58 4.07 1.13
CA SER A 123 8.62 3.16 1.77
C SER A 123 8.77 1.72 1.31
N HIS A 124 9.00 1.53 0.01
CA HIS A 124 9.24 0.26 -0.67
C HIS A 124 10.10 0.52 -1.93
N GLY A 125 10.58 -0.57 -2.52
CA GLY A 125 11.20 -0.54 -3.84
C GLY A 125 10.17 -0.72 -4.95
N GLU A 126 10.64 -1.12 -6.12
CA GLU A 126 9.82 -1.23 -7.33
C GLU A 126 10.27 -2.45 -8.15
N GLY A 127 9.31 -3.20 -8.68
CA GLY A 127 9.60 -4.45 -9.39
C GLY A 127 10.28 -4.24 -10.74
N LEU A 128 9.87 -3.22 -11.51
CA LEU A 128 10.46 -2.87 -12.82
C LEU A 128 10.57 -4.04 -13.82
N GLY A 129 9.73 -5.07 -13.66
CA GLY A 129 9.71 -6.30 -14.46
C GLY A 129 10.57 -7.43 -13.90
N ASP A 130 11.40 -7.19 -12.88
CA ASP A 130 12.16 -8.24 -12.21
C ASP A 130 11.20 -9.22 -11.54
N HIS A 131 11.51 -10.52 -11.66
CA HIS A 131 10.67 -11.63 -11.21
C HIS A 131 9.22 -11.58 -11.73
N GLY A 132 8.95 -10.83 -12.80
CA GLY A 132 7.61 -10.66 -13.37
C GLY A 132 6.70 -9.71 -12.58
N GLU A 133 7.27 -8.83 -11.76
CA GLU A 133 6.55 -7.77 -11.05
C GLU A 133 6.82 -6.42 -11.71
N THR A 134 5.80 -5.80 -12.31
CA THR A 134 5.94 -4.47 -12.91
C THR A 134 5.92 -3.37 -11.84
N GLY A 135 4.97 -3.48 -10.92
CA GLY A 135 4.83 -2.61 -9.75
C GLY A 135 5.46 -3.22 -8.50
N HIS A 136 4.76 -3.13 -7.38
CA HIS A 136 5.17 -3.65 -6.08
C HIS A 136 3.96 -4.12 -5.27
N GLY A 137 4.19 -4.88 -4.21
CA GLY A 137 3.17 -5.30 -3.24
C GLY A 137 2.76 -6.77 -3.34
N THR A 138 3.11 -7.45 -4.43
CA THR A 138 2.76 -8.84 -4.68
C THR A 138 3.85 -9.79 -4.17
N TYR A 139 5.12 -9.47 -4.39
CA TYR A 139 6.25 -10.31 -3.98
C TYR A 139 7.16 -9.63 -2.95
N LEU A 140 8.02 -10.45 -2.33
CA LEU A 140 8.96 -10.04 -1.27
C LEU A 140 10.43 -10.16 -1.71
N PHE A 141 10.70 -9.86 -2.98
CA PHE A 141 12.07 -9.80 -3.51
C PHE A 141 12.81 -8.55 -3.05
N GLU A 142 14.13 -8.54 -3.11
CA GLU A 142 14.99 -7.40 -2.76
C GLU A 142 14.64 -6.15 -3.58
N THR A 143 14.13 -6.32 -4.81
CA THR A 143 13.69 -5.23 -5.69
C THR A 143 12.57 -4.38 -5.06
N THR A 144 11.69 -4.99 -4.26
CA THR A 144 10.59 -4.29 -3.56
C THR A 144 10.85 -4.11 -2.07
N ALA A 145 11.65 -4.97 -1.43
CA ALA A 145 11.89 -4.93 0.02
C ALA A 145 13.08 -4.04 0.41
N ARG A 146 14.13 -3.94 -0.42
CA ARG A 146 15.32 -3.16 -0.12
C ARG A 146 15.17 -1.73 -0.61
N VAL A 147 15.23 -0.80 0.33
CA VAL A 147 14.98 0.63 0.08
C VAL A 147 16.19 1.50 0.44
N PRO A 148 16.38 2.65 -0.24
CA PRO A 148 17.36 3.64 0.18
C PRO A 148 17.01 4.24 1.55
N LEU A 149 18.00 4.32 2.43
CA LEU A 149 17.99 5.11 3.65
C LEU A 149 19.30 5.91 3.72
N ILE A 150 19.20 7.23 3.59
CA ILE A 150 20.34 8.16 3.69
C ILE A 150 20.10 9.08 4.87
N VAL A 151 21.07 9.15 5.78
CA VAL A 151 21.02 10.04 6.95
C VAL A 151 22.19 11.02 6.89
N ILE A 152 21.87 12.30 6.85
CA ILE A 152 22.82 13.41 6.92
C ILE A 152 22.63 14.08 8.28
N PRO A 153 23.43 13.69 9.31
CA PRO A 153 23.30 14.30 10.63
C PRO A 153 23.78 15.75 10.62
N ALA A 154 23.09 16.60 11.39
CA ALA A 154 23.50 17.98 11.62
C ALA A 154 24.90 18.02 12.28
N PRO A 155 25.85 18.80 11.73
CA PRO A 155 27.16 19.00 12.35
C PRO A 155 27.13 19.74 13.69
N ASP A 156 26.26 20.75 13.82
CA ASP A 156 26.07 21.50 15.06
C ASP A 156 25.04 20.78 15.93
N ARG A 157 25.56 20.13 16.98
CA ARG A 157 24.79 19.40 17.98
C ARG A 157 24.82 20.08 19.34
N THR A 158 25.04 21.39 19.41
CA THR A 158 25.19 22.14 20.68
C THR A 158 23.87 22.40 21.45
N GLY A 159 22.77 21.75 21.07
CA GLY A 159 21.48 21.86 21.76
C GLY A 159 21.34 20.97 23.01
N PRO A 160 20.42 21.27 23.94
CA PRO A 160 20.13 20.41 25.09
C PRO A 160 19.74 18.99 24.66
N GLY A 161 20.43 17.96 25.18
CA GLY A 161 20.19 16.55 24.84
C GLY A 161 20.89 16.02 23.59
N ARG A 162 21.63 16.88 22.86
CA ARG A 162 22.41 16.50 21.69
C ARG A 162 23.89 16.31 22.05
N ASP A 163 24.51 15.29 21.46
CA ASP A 163 25.90 14.91 21.72
C ASP A 163 26.84 15.57 20.69
N ALA A 164 27.80 16.36 21.18
CA ALA A 164 28.80 17.06 20.38
C ALA A 164 29.92 16.13 19.83
N SER A 165 29.82 14.82 20.04
CA SER A 165 30.88 13.84 19.77
C SER A 165 31.19 13.55 18.29
N ARG A 166 30.47 14.14 17.32
CA ARG A 166 30.84 14.07 15.90
C ARG A 166 31.24 15.46 15.39
N ALA A 167 32.51 15.61 15.03
CA ALA A 167 32.98 16.78 14.29
C ALA A 167 32.31 16.80 12.89
N ALA A 168 31.86 17.98 12.49
CA ALA A 168 31.50 18.30 11.11
C ALA A 168 32.56 17.75 10.13
N GLY A 169 32.17 16.96 9.13
CA GLY A 169 33.05 16.59 8.01
C GLY A 169 33.65 15.18 8.01
N GLY A 170 33.02 14.18 8.63
CA GLY A 170 33.36 12.77 8.38
C GLY A 170 33.03 12.37 6.93
N ALA A 171 33.85 11.52 6.32
CA ALA A 171 33.57 10.96 5.00
C ALA A 171 32.24 10.17 5.01
N PRO A 172 31.50 10.11 3.88
CA PRO A 172 30.35 9.24 3.75
C PRO A 172 30.72 7.79 4.09
N GLU A 173 29.87 7.12 4.86
CA GLU A 173 30.06 5.73 5.26
C GLU A 173 28.87 4.90 4.77
N VAL A 174 29.16 3.71 4.21
CA VAL A 174 28.14 2.74 3.85
C VAL A 174 27.99 1.75 4.99
N VAL A 175 26.81 1.75 5.62
CA VAL A 175 26.46 0.82 6.68
C VAL A 175 26.06 -0.51 6.03
N LYS A 176 26.80 -1.58 6.34
CA LYS A 176 26.50 -2.94 5.83
C LYS A 176 25.47 -3.69 6.66
N GLN A 177 25.21 -3.24 7.89
CA GLN A 177 24.22 -3.85 8.76
C GLN A 177 22.81 -3.63 8.20
N THR A 178 21.98 -4.67 8.25
CA THR A 178 20.54 -4.57 7.93
C THR A 178 19.85 -3.62 8.91
N ILE A 179 19.21 -2.58 8.37
CA ILE A 179 18.37 -1.61 9.10
C ILE A 179 16.97 -1.70 8.53
N GLY A 180 15.96 -1.78 9.39
CA GLY A 180 14.56 -1.81 8.97
C GLY A 180 13.91 -0.43 9.04
N LEU A 181 12.88 -0.19 8.22
CA LEU A 181 12.10 1.05 8.27
C LEU A 181 11.51 1.35 9.65
N ILE A 182 11.17 0.31 10.42
CA ILE A 182 10.73 0.43 11.82
C ILE A 182 11.74 1.14 12.72
N ASP A 183 13.02 1.20 12.35
CA ASP A 183 14.07 1.87 13.12
C ASP A 183 14.14 3.38 12.89
N VAL A 184 13.49 3.90 11.85
CA VAL A 184 13.53 5.32 11.50
C VAL A 184 12.92 6.16 12.61
N ALA A 185 11.71 5.82 13.06
CA ALA A 185 11.02 6.55 14.14
C ALA A 185 11.84 6.64 15.45
N PRO A 186 12.32 5.54 16.06
CA PRO A 186 13.13 5.64 17.28
C PRO A 186 14.48 6.32 17.05
N THR A 187 15.01 6.32 15.82
CA THR A 187 16.21 7.10 15.47
C THR A 187 15.90 8.61 15.49
N ILE A 188 14.78 9.05 14.91
CA ILE A 188 14.34 10.45 14.95
C ILE A 188 14.14 10.91 16.39
N TYR A 189 13.45 10.12 17.23
CA TYR A 189 13.29 10.42 18.66
C TYR A 189 14.63 10.63 19.36
N ALA A 190 15.59 9.72 19.15
CA ALA A 190 16.89 9.78 19.78
C ALA A 190 17.78 10.95 19.30
N LEU A 191 17.67 11.34 18.02
CA LEU A 191 18.34 12.51 17.46
C LEU A 191 17.71 13.83 17.97
N ALA A 192 16.40 13.83 18.15
CA ALA A 192 15.65 14.94 18.73
C ALA A 192 15.83 15.09 20.25
N GLY A 193 16.39 14.08 20.93
CA GLY A 193 16.51 14.07 22.40
C GLY A 193 15.17 13.87 23.12
N VAL A 194 14.20 13.23 22.45
CA VAL A 194 12.85 12.99 22.96
C VAL A 194 12.69 11.50 23.30
N THR A 195 12.03 11.20 24.42
CA THR A 195 11.73 9.82 24.80
C THR A 195 10.71 9.20 23.83
N PRO A 196 11.04 8.07 23.17
CA PRO A 196 10.10 7.40 22.28
C PRO A 196 8.95 6.73 23.06
N PRO A 197 7.76 6.56 22.46
CA PRO A 197 6.72 5.69 23.00
C PRO A 197 7.24 4.26 23.18
N ALA A 198 6.78 3.59 24.24
CA ALA A 198 7.14 2.19 24.50
C ALA A 198 6.57 1.20 23.47
N SER A 199 5.64 1.66 22.62
CA SER A 199 4.97 0.86 21.59
C SER A 199 5.76 0.74 20.27
N LEU A 200 6.94 1.35 20.14
CA LEU A 200 7.74 1.23 18.92
C LEU A 200 8.48 -0.12 18.90
N ASP A 201 8.34 -0.86 17.79
CA ASP A 201 9.05 -2.14 17.58
C ASP A 201 10.52 -1.96 17.14
N GLY A 202 10.85 -0.78 16.63
CA GLY A 202 12.18 -0.46 16.13
C GLY A 202 13.22 -0.21 17.22
N ARG A 203 14.49 -0.15 16.81
CA ARG A 203 15.62 0.24 17.64
C ARG A 203 16.29 1.46 17.06
N SER A 204 16.69 2.39 17.92
CA SER A 204 17.38 3.60 17.48
C SER A 204 18.74 3.25 16.86
N GLN A 205 19.00 3.77 15.66
CA GLN A 205 20.29 3.69 14.98
C GLN A 205 21.17 4.92 15.25
N ARG A 206 20.90 5.65 16.34
CA ARG A 206 21.65 6.87 16.69
C ARG A 206 23.16 6.63 16.71
N GLU A 207 23.64 5.53 17.30
CA GLU A 207 25.07 5.23 17.38
C GLU A 207 25.71 5.07 15.99
N VAL A 208 25.04 4.37 15.08
CA VAL A 208 25.43 4.22 13.68
C VAL A 208 25.49 5.60 13.00
N VAL A 209 24.45 6.41 13.18
CA VAL A 209 24.37 7.77 12.61
C VAL A 209 25.45 8.70 13.20
N THR A 210 25.81 8.55 14.47
CA THR A 210 26.82 9.38 15.14
C THR A 210 28.25 8.86 14.93
N GLY A 211 28.43 7.71 14.28
CA GLY A 211 29.75 7.06 14.16
C GLY A 211 30.30 6.58 15.51
N ALA A 212 29.45 6.46 16.53
CA ALA A 212 29.83 5.75 17.75
C ALA A 212 29.90 4.27 17.38
N LYS A 213 31.01 3.59 17.70
CA LYS A 213 31.14 2.16 17.43
C LYS A 213 29.99 1.44 18.14
N PRO A 214 29.02 0.87 17.41
CA PRO A 214 28.02 0.05 18.06
C PRO A 214 28.74 -1.12 18.73
N GLY A 215 28.15 -1.66 19.80
CA GLY A 215 28.49 -3.03 20.19
C GLY A 215 28.31 -3.98 18.99
N ALA A 216 28.85 -5.21 19.07
CA ALA A 216 28.59 -6.22 18.04
C ALA A 216 27.07 -6.27 17.76
N PRO A 217 26.62 -6.11 16.49
CA PRO A 217 25.20 -6.09 16.19
C PRO A 217 24.56 -7.36 16.74
N ALA A 218 23.59 -7.19 17.64
CA ALA A 218 22.79 -8.33 18.07
C ALA A 218 22.08 -8.89 16.83
N GLN A 219 22.13 -10.23 16.67
CA GLN A 219 21.30 -10.93 15.70
C GLN A 219 19.86 -10.42 15.79
N ARG A 220 19.34 -9.90 14.67
CA ARG A 220 18.02 -9.32 14.60
C ARG A 220 17.30 -9.83 13.37
N LEU A 221 16.05 -10.18 13.61
CA LEU A 221 15.12 -10.64 12.60
C LEU A 221 14.25 -9.46 12.19
N PHE A 222 14.13 -9.26 10.89
CA PHE A 222 13.17 -8.35 10.28
C PHE A 222 12.06 -9.18 9.64
N LEU A 223 10.84 -8.69 9.78
CA LEU A 223 9.64 -9.34 9.29
C LEU A 223 9.09 -8.45 8.18
N VAL A 224 8.76 -9.06 7.05
CA VAL A 224 8.22 -8.37 5.87
C VAL A 224 7.02 -9.16 5.38
N GLU A 225 5.97 -8.48 4.96
CA GLU A 225 4.74 -9.11 4.49
C GLU A 225 4.28 -8.50 3.16
N ALA A 226 3.66 -9.34 2.33
CA ALA A 226 2.96 -8.94 1.12
C ALA A 226 1.52 -9.46 1.21
N MET A 227 0.60 -8.52 1.38
CA MET A 227 -0.82 -8.82 1.59
C MET A 227 -1.65 -8.61 0.32
N GLU A 228 -1.15 -7.91 -0.70
CA GLU A 228 -1.84 -7.72 -1.97
C GLU A 228 -2.29 -9.05 -2.62
N PRO A 229 -1.48 -10.14 -2.64
CA PRO A 229 -1.92 -11.38 -3.27
C PRO A 229 -3.23 -11.90 -2.65
N LEU A 230 -3.38 -11.80 -1.34
CA LEU A 230 -4.61 -12.17 -0.65
C LEU A 230 -5.71 -11.13 -0.83
N LEU A 231 -5.36 -9.85 -0.63
CA LEU A 231 -6.35 -8.78 -0.53
C LEU A 231 -6.94 -8.38 -1.88
N ALA A 232 -6.16 -8.48 -2.95
CA ALA A 232 -6.57 -8.12 -4.30
C ALA A 232 -6.83 -9.34 -5.19
N TYR A 233 -6.04 -10.42 -5.09
CA TYR A 233 -6.10 -11.49 -6.10
C TYR A 233 -6.79 -12.77 -5.61
N GLY A 234 -6.87 -12.98 -4.29
CA GLY A 234 -7.35 -14.24 -3.74
C GLY A 234 -6.30 -15.36 -3.78
N TRP A 235 -5.03 -14.99 -3.72
CA TRP A 235 -3.88 -15.88 -3.57
C TRP A 235 -3.38 -15.92 -2.12
N SER A 236 -2.37 -16.74 -1.84
CA SER A 236 -1.80 -16.84 -0.50
C SER A 236 -1.03 -15.57 -0.21
N PRO A 237 -1.14 -14.97 1.00
CA PRO A 237 -0.23 -13.92 1.40
C PRO A 237 1.21 -14.46 1.47
N MET A 238 2.19 -13.56 1.41
CA MET A 238 3.59 -13.89 1.59
C MET A 238 4.13 -13.25 2.85
N TYR A 239 5.00 -13.99 3.54
CA TYR A 239 5.74 -13.52 4.71
C TYR A 239 7.20 -13.85 4.53
N ALA A 240 8.08 -12.94 4.94
CA ALA A 240 9.51 -13.17 4.97
C ALA A 240 10.12 -12.84 6.33
N VAL A 241 11.15 -13.58 6.68
CA VAL A 241 12.06 -13.26 7.79
C VAL A 241 13.44 -13.04 7.21
N ILE A 242 14.06 -11.91 7.55
CA ILE A 242 15.40 -11.52 7.12
C ILE A 242 16.31 -11.44 8.34
N GLU A 243 17.46 -12.11 8.27
CA GLU A 243 18.54 -12.03 9.27
C GLU A 243 19.90 -11.88 8.58
N GLY A 244 20.49 -10.68 8.68
CA GLY A 244 21.72 -10.36 7.95
C GLY A 244 21.51 -10.51 6.44
N ASP A 245 22.37 -11.29 5.81
CA ASP A 245 22.33 -11.56 4.36
C ASP A 245 21.44 -12.77 4.00
N HIS A 246 20.52 -13.18 4.86
CA HIS A 246 19.67 -14.33 4.57
C HIS A 246 18.20 -14.00 4.72
N LYS A 247 17.41 -14.62 3.84
CA LYS A 247 15.96 -14.46 3.81
C LYS A 247 15.29 -15.83 3.71
N ILE A 248 14.22 -16.02 4.47
CA ILE A 248 13.27 -17.11 4.27
C ILE A 248 11.92 -16.48 3.91
N VAL A 249 11.24 -17.03 2.90
CA VAL A 249 9.94 -16.54 2.43
C VAL A 249 8.95 -17.70 2.36
N GLN A 250 7.74 -17.46 2.83
CA GLN A 250 6.66 -18.44 2.84
C GLN A 250 5.38 -17.83 2.26
N ALA A 251 4.77 -18.60 1.37
CA ALA A 251 3.36 -18.51 1.01
C ALA A 251 2.73 -19.89 1.22
N THR A 252 2.41 -20.62 0.15
CA THR A 252 2.02 -22.04 0.27
C THR A 252 3.25 -22.95 0.36
N ARG A 253 4.37 -22.55 -0.25
CA ARG A 253 5.69 -23.17 -0.08
C ARG A 253 6.68 -22.25 0.61
N VAL A 254 7.75 -22.84 1.15
CA VAL A 254 8.87 -22.14 1.79
C VAL A 254 10.07 -22.15 0.84
N GLU A 255 10.69 -20.99 0.65
CA GLU A 255 11.97 -20.82 -0.04
C GLU A 255 12.92 -20.00 0.85
N ALA A 256 14.22 -20.18 0.66
CA ALA A 256 15.24 -19.42 1.38
C ALA A 256 16.33 -18.95 0.41
N PHE A 257 16.97 -17.83 0.71
CA PHE A 257 17.99 -17.19 -0.11
C PHE A 257 19.15 -16.68 0.74
N ASP A 258 20.35 -16.70 0.18
CA ASP A 258 21.52 -15.97 0.67
C ASP A 258 21.69 -14.72 -0.20
N LEU A 259 21.24 -13.58 0.31
CA LEU A 259 21.27 -12.27 -0.34
C LEU A 259 22.71 -11.76 -0.58
N GLY A 260 23.68 -12.26 0.18
CA GLY A 260 25.08 -11.88 0.03
C GLY A 260 25.72 -12.49 -1.21
N SER A 261 25.41 -13.77 -1.49
CA SER A 261 25.90 -14.46 -2.68
C SER A 261 24.93 -14.46 -3.87
N ASP A 262 23.64 -14.23 -3.62
CA ASP A 262 22.56 -14.16 -4.62
C ASP A 262 21.58 -13.01 -4.32
N PRO A 263 22.00 -11.74 -4.48
CA PRO A 263 21.15 -10.57 -4.23
C PRO A 263 19.94 -10.47 -5.18
N GLY A 264 19.98 -11.18 -6.32
CA GLY A 264 18.87 -11.26 -7.26
C GLY A 264 17.88 -12.38 -6.96
N GLU A 265 18.14 -13.21 -5.94
CA GLU A 265 17.25 -14.28 -5.47
C GLU A 265 16.83 -15.27 -6.56
N THR A 266 17.81 -15.68 -7.36
CA THR A 266 17.60 -16.58 -8.50
C THR A 266 17.84 -18.06 -8.13
N LYS A 267 18.43 -18.33 -6.96
CA LYS A 267 18.89 -19.66 -6.54
C LYS A 267 18.48 -19.95 -5.10
N PRO A 268 17.29 -20.56 -4.88
CA PRO A 268 16.87 -20.92 -3.54
C PRO A 268 17.82 -21.95 -2.90
N ILE A 269 18.07 -21.76 -1.61
CA ILE A 269 18.83 -22.67 -0.74
C ILE A 269 17.89 -23.48 0.15
N GLN A 270 18.43 -24.47 0.86
CA GLN A 270 17.66 -25.23 1.84
C GLN A 270 17.27 -24.34 3.03
N PRO A 271 15.99 -24.35 3.45
CA PRO A 271 15.55 -23.57 4.61
C PRO A 271 16.29 -23.96 5.90
N ILE A 272 16.67 -22.95 6.69
CA ILE A 272 17.25 -23.16 8.02
C ILE A 272 16.09 -23.42 9.02
N PRO A 273 16.11 -24.52 9.81
CA PRO A 273 14.98 -24.91 10.66
C PRO A 273 14.49 -23.82 11.63
N ASP A 274 15.39 -23.13 12.33
CA ASP A 274 15.04 -22.09 13.31
C ASP A 274 14.28 -20.92 12.68
N TRP A 275 14.59 -20.54 11.45
CA TRP A 275 13.86 -19.47 10.75
C TRP A 275 12.51 -19.93 10.26
N ALA A 276 12.39 -21.17 9.79
CA ALA A 276 11.11 -21.74 9.42
C ALA A 276 10.15 -21.81 10.63
N GLU A 277 10.66 -22.14 11.81
CA GLU A 277 9.87 -22.10 13.05
C GLU A 277 9.43 -20.68 13.41
N ARG A 278 10.33 -19.69 13.31
CA ARG A 278 10.02 -18.28 13.57
C ARG A 278 9.00 -17.71 12.58
N LEU A 279 9.18 -17.99 11.29
CA LEU A 279 8.28 -17.61 10.22
C LEU A 279 6.90 -18.23 10.42
N LYS A 280 6.84 -19.52 10.79
CA LYS A 280 5.58 -20.20 11.10
C LYS A 280 4.90 -19.62 12.34
N ALA A 281 5.65 -19.35 13.41
CA ALA A 281 5.12 -18.78 14.63
C ALA A 281 4.53 -17.38 14.42
N PHE A 282 5.12 -16.60 13.51
CA PHE A 282 4.64 -15.26 13.17
C PHE A 282 3.53 -15.26 12.12
N GLY A 283 3.68 -16.07 11.06
CA GLY A 283 2.71 -16.19 9.98
C GLY A 283 1.39 -16.81 10.46
N GLN A 284 1.38 -17.65 11.49
CA GLN A 284 0.14 -18.25 12.01
C GLN A 284 -0.86 -17.21 12.56
N PRO A 285 -0.46 -16.26 13.42
CA PRO A 285 -1.31 -15.15 13.84
C PRO A 285 -1.76 -14.20 12.73
N LEU A 286 -0.98 -14.01 11.65
CA LEU A 286 -1.29 -13.06 10.57
C LEU A 286 -2.02 -13.67 9.36
N ALA A 287 -1.79 -14.96 9.11
CA ALA A 287 -2.56 -15.75 8.15
C ALA A 287 -4.00 -15.99 8.64
N ARG A 288 -4.21 -15.90 9.97
CA ARG A 288 -5.49 -15.50 10.51
C ARG A 288 -5.56 -14.01 10.22
N GLN A 289 -6.35 -13.62 9.22
CA GLN A 289 -6.54 -12.24 8.78
C GLN A 289 -6.77 -11.31 10.00
N PRO A 290 -6.84 -9.97 9.85
CA PRO A 290 -7.78 -9.21 10.67
C PRO A 290 -9.20 -9.76 10.37
N GLU A 291 -9.48 -10.97 10.82
CA GLU A 291 -10.78 -11.59 10.70
C GLU A 291 -11.69 -10.72 11.55
N LEU A 292 -12.76 -10.25 10.92
CA LEU A 292 -13.97 -9.86 11.64
C LEU A 292 -14.15 -10.84 12.79
N ALA A 293 -14.40 -10.31 13.99
CA ALA A 293 -14.54 -11.16 15.17
C ALA A 293 -15.51 -12.30 14.84
N GLU A 294 -15.22 -13.54 15.26
CA GLU A 294 -16.00 -14.72 14.86
C GLU A 294 -17.54 -14.53 14.91
N PRO A 295 -18.12 -13.86 15.92
CA PRO A 295 -19.56 -13.54 15.93
C PRO A 295 -20.03 -12.68 14.75
N GLU A 296 -19.24 -11.70 14.34
CA GLU A 296 -19.53 -10.79 13.23
C GLU A 296 -19.39 -11.50 11.88
N LYS A 297 -18.32 -12.28 11.71
CA LYS A 297 -18.11 -13.16 10.56
C LYS A 297 -19.30 -14.11 10.37
N MET A 298 -19.72 -14.81 11.44
CA MET A 298 -20.87 -15.71 11.38
C MET A 298 -22.16 -14.98 11.00
N ARG A 299 -22.39 -13.78 11.53
CA ARG A 299 -23.55 -12.95 11.17
C ARG A 299 -23.59 -12.60 9.68
N ILE A 300 -22.44 -12.24 9.10
CA ILE A 300 -22.33 -11.96 7.66
C ILE A 300 -22.61 -13.23 6.85
N LEU A 301 -22.03 -14.36 7.22
CA LEU A 301 -22.23 -15.63 6.52
C LEU A 301 -23.69 -16.11 6.58
N GLU A 302 -24.36 -15.95 7.72
CA GLU A 302 -25.79 -16.23 7.88
C GLU A 302 -26.66 -15.33 7.00
N ALA A 303 -26.36 -14.01 7.00
CA ALA A 303 -27.09 -13.05 6.18
C ALA A 303 -26.89 -13.31 4.68
N ALA A 304 -25.66 -13.63 4.26
CA ALA A 304 -25.33 -14.03 2.89
C ALA A 304 -26.07 -15.32 2.46
N ALA A 305 -26.14 -16.31 3.35
CA ALA A 305 -26.86 -17.56 3.10
C ALA A 305 -28.37 -17.35 2.95
N ALA A 306 -28.95 -16.35 3.63
CA ALA A 306 -30.37 -16.02 3.58
C ALA A 306 -30.84 -15.34 2.29
N LEU A 307 -29.92 -14.98 1.39
CA LEU A 307 -30.27 -14.42 0.09
C LEU A 307 -30.84 -15.48 -0.90
N ASP A 308 -30.69 -16.78 -0.59
CA ASP A 308 -31.29 -17.93 -1.30
C ASP A 308 -31.04 -17.93 -2.82
N LEU A 309 -29.76 -17.97 -3.15
CA LEU A 309 -29.27 -17.80 -4.51
C LEU A 309 -28.68 -19.14 -5.03
N PRO A 310 -28.73 -19.45 -6.34
CA PRO A 310 -28.43 -20.78 -6.87
C PRO A 310 -26.94 -21.20 -6.86
N TRP A 311 -26.07 -20.44 -6.20
CA TRP A 311 -24.60 -20.51 -6.37
C TRP A 311 -23.89 -21.77 -5.89
N LYS A 312 -24.56 -22.61 -5.08
CA LYS A 312 -23.91 -23.69 -4.32
C LYS A 312 -23.41 -24.85 -5.20
N ASP A 313 -23.91 -24.94 -6.43
CA ASP A 313 -23.70 -26.09 -7.31
C ASP A 313 -22.65 -25.87 -8.41
N ARG A 314 -22.02 -24.69 -8.46
CA ARG A 314 -20.97 -24.40 -9.45
C ARG A 314 -19.67 -25.16 -9.12
N PRO A 315 -19.03 -25.83 -10.09
CA PRO A 315 -17.76 -26.53 -9.86
C PRO A 315 -16.67 -25.64 -9.23
N THR A 316 -16.53 -24.40 -9.71
CA THR A 316 -15.60 -23.40 -9.16
C THR A 316 -15.88 -23.02 -7.70
N CYS A 317 -17.12 -23.19 -7.24
CA CYS A 317 -17.52 -22.96 -5.85
C CYS A 317 -17.42 -24.21 -4.97
N LEU A 318 -17.35 -25.40 -5.59
CA LEU A 318 -17.24 -26.69 -4.92
C LEU A 318 -15.77 -27.06 -4.65
N GLU A 319 -14.83 -26.57 -5.46
CA GLU A 319 -13.39 -26.69 -5.27
C GLU A 319 -12.88 -25.69 -4.21
N LYS A 320 -13.33 -25.84 -2.95
CA LYS A 320 -12.82 -25.01 -1.84
C LYS A 320 -11.62 -25.63 -1.15
N ASN A 321 -10.60 -24.80 -0.92
CA ASN A 321 -9.48 -24.91 0.05
C ASN A 321 -8.05 -24.98 -0.52
N SER A 322 -7.66 -24.06 -1.39
CA SER A 322 -6.26 -23.61 -1.41
C SER A 322 -6.13 -22.26 -2.09
N PHE A 323 -5.61 -21.27 -1.37
CA PHE A 323 -5.09 -20.08 -2.01
C PHE A 323 -3.87 -20.47 -2.86
N ALA A 324 -3.81 -20.03 -4.11
CA ALA A 324 -2.66 -20.31 -4.97
C ALA A 324 -1.39 -19.65 -4.41
N ASP A 325 -0.22 -20.25 -4.64
CA ASP A 325 1.03 -19.55 -4.39
C ASP A 325 1.19 -18.41 -5.40
N PRO A 326 1.45 -17.16 -4.98
CA PRO A 326 1.65 -16.05 -5.92
C PRO A 326 2.76 -16.32 -6.94
N ARG A 327 3.77 -17.11 -6.56
CA ARG A 327 4.90 -17.46 -7.43
C ARG A 327 4.53 -18.43 -8.55
N ASP A 328 3.37 -19.10 -8.47
CA ASP A 328 2.85 -19.94 -9.54
C ASP A 328 1.93 -19.16 -10.49
N ARG A 329 1.71 -17.86 -10.21
CA ARG A 329 0.80 -16.95 -10.92
C ARG A 329 1.50 -15.70 -11.46
N ILE A 330 2.82 -15.75 -11.62
CA ILE A 330 3.65 -14.62 -12.09
C ILE A 330 3.13 -14.05 -13.42
N ASP A 331 2.69 -14.91 -14.34
CA ASP A 331 2.17 -14.48 -15.64
C ASP A 331 0.81 -13.76 -15.55
N LEU A 332 0.08 -13.94 -14.45
CA LEU A 332 -1.20 -13.26 -14.19
C LEU A 332 -1.00 -11.93 -13.47
N ASN A 333 0.07 -11.78 -12.68
CA ASN A 333 0.32 -10.60 -11.87
C ASN A 333 0.36 -9.31 -12.71
N ASP A 334 1.22 -9.27 -13.74
CA ASP A 334 1.34 -8.10 -14.62
C ASP A 334 0.02 -7.80 -15.37
N ARG A 335 -0.73 -8.85 -15.75
CA ARG A 335 -2.04 -8.67 -16.39
C ARG A 335 -3.04 -8.03 -15.43
N LEU A 336 -3.08 -8.47 -14.18
CA LEU A 336 -3.95 -7.93 -13.13
C LEU A 336 -3.61 -6.48 -12.80
N PHE A 337 -2.33 -6.19 -12.60
CA PHE A 337 -1.82 -4.83 -12.41
C PHE A 337 -2.25 -3.91 -13.55
N ARG A 338 -1.99 -4.31 -14.81
CA ARG A 338 -2.37 -3.52 -15.98
C ARG A 338 -3.88 -3.42 -16.17
N ALA A 339 -4.65 -4.42 -15.81
CA ALA A 339 -6.11 -4.37 -15.86
C ALA A 339 -6.65 -3.31 -14.90
N ARG A 340 -6.11 -3.24 -13.68
CA ARG A 340 -6.44 -2.22 -12.67
C ARG A 340 -6.07 -0.82 -13.16
N VAL A 341 -4.82 -0.61 -13.60
CA VAL A 341 -4.40 0.69 -14.14
C VAL A 341 -5.24 1.09 -15.35
N ALA A 342 -5.53 0.15 -16.26
CA ALA A 342 -6.41 0.43 -17.40
C ALA A 342 -7.82 0.85 -16.95
N MET A 343 -8.36 0.24 -15.90
CA MET A 343 -9.64 0.63 -15.33
C MET A 343 -9.59 2.05 -14.76
N ASP A 344 -8.56 2.37 -13.97
CA ASP A 344 -8.37 3.69 -13.34
C ASP A 344 -8.23 4.80 -14.40
N GLN A 345 -7.51 4.52 -15.49
CA GLN A 345 -7.37 5.42 -16.64
C GLN A 345 -8.60 5.48 -17.56
N GLY A 346 -9.67 4.75 -17.24
CA GLY A 346 -10.90 4.70 -18.04
C GLY A 346 -10.78 3.91 -19.35
N MET A 347 -9.71 3.13 -19.53
CA MET A 347 -9.50 2.20 -20.65
C MET A 347 -10.26 0.88 -20.43
N ILE A 348 -11.57 1.01 -20.26
CA ILE A 348 -12.55 -0.05 -19.94
C ILE A 348 -12.40 -1.30 -20.83
N GLY A 349 -12.19 -1.12 -22.14
CA GLY A 349 -12.04 -2.25 -23.07
C GLY A 349 -10.78 -3.07 -22.82
N LEU A 350 -9.66 -2.41 -22.53
CA LEU A 350 -8.40 -3.08 -22.20
C LEU A 350 -8.49 -3.79 -20.84
N ALA A 351 -9.06 -3.12 -19.84
CA ALA A 351 -9.31 -3.70 -18.51
C ALA A 351 -10.14 -4.99 -18.62
N GLY A 352 -11.19 -4.97 -19.45
CA GLY A 352 -12.05 -6.13 -19.69
C GLY A 352 -11.32 -7.29 -20.37
N THR A 353 -10.56 -7.01 -21.44
CA THR A 353 -9.78 -8.05 -22.15
C THR A 353 -8.78 -8.72 -21.21
N LEU A 354 -7.98 -7.93 -20.49
CA LEU A 354 -6.96 -8.45 -19.57
C LEU A 354 -7.61 -9.26 -18.44
N SER A 355 -8.72 -8.77 -17.87
CA SER A 355 -9.44 -9.49 -16.82
C SER A 355 -10.02 -10.83 -17.33
N GLN A 356 -10.58 -10.86 -18.53
CA GLN A 356 -11.07 -12.10 -19.13
C GLN A 356 -9.97 -13.11 -19.42
N GLU A 357 -8.78 -12.65 -19.86
CA GLU A 357 -7.61 -13.51 -20.04
C GLU A 357 -7.17 -14.13 -18.71
N VAL A 358 -7.19 -13.36 -17.61
CA VAL A 358 -6.89 -13.89 -16.28
C VAL A 358 -7.90 -14.97 -15.88
N LEU A 359 -9.20 -14.73 -16.07
CA LEU A 359 -10.25 -15.68 -15.71
C LEU A 359 -10.22 -17.00 -16.50
N GLN A 360 -9.54 -17.04 -17.65
CA GLN A 360 -9.32 -18.30 -18.38
C GLN A 360 -8.34 -19.23 -17.64
N SER A 361 -7.37 -18.66 -16.92
CA SER A 361 -6.33 -19.38 -16.18
C SER A 361 -6.62 -19.50 -14.69
N ASP A 362 -7.30 -18.51 -14.12
CA ASP A 362 -7.70 -18.43 -12.72
C ASP A 362 -9.16 -17.94 -12.61
N PRO A 363 -10.15 -18.83 -12.85
CA PRO A 363 -11.57 -18.46 -12.86
C PRO A 363 -12.10 -17.92 -11.53
N GLY A 364 -11.37 -18.14 -10.43
CA GLY A 364 -11.70 -17.67 -9.10
C GLY A 364 -11.04 -16.36 -8.71
N ASN A 365 -10.23 -15.74 -9.59
CA ASN A 365 -9.46 -14.55 -9.24
C ASN A 365 -10.34 -13.36 -8.84
N PHE A 366 -10.11 -12.79 -7.65
CA PHE A 366 -10.98 -11.76 -7.09
C PHE A 366 -11.02 -10.49 -7.95
N THR A 367 -9.86 -9.85 -8.18
CA THR A 367 -9.78 -8.59 -8.95
C THR A 367 -10.36 -8.76 -10.35
N ALA A 368 -10.04 -9.85 -11.05
CA ALA A 368 -10.54 -10.04 -12.41
C ALA A 368 -12.07 -10.21 -12.45
N LEU A 369 -12.65 -10.96 -11.51
CA LEU A 369 -14.10 -11.11 -11.38
C LEU A 369 -14.77 -9.78 -11.05
N GLU A 370 -14.19 -8.99 -10.14
CA GLU A 370 -14.69 -7.68 -9.74
C GLU A 370 -14.69 -6.70 -10.92
N LEU A 371 -13.57 -6.57 -11.63
CA LEU A 371 -13.44 -5.74 -12.82
C LEU A 371 -14.44 -6.15 -13.91
N VAL A 372 -14.55 -7.44 -14.23
CA VAL A 372 -15.53 -7.92 -15.20
C VAL A 372 -16.95 -7.65 -14.75
N SER A 373 -17.26 -7.82 -13.46
CA SER A 373 -18.60 -7.53 -12.92
C SER A 373 -18.96 -6.05 -13.10
N PHE A 374 -18.06 -5.12 -12.77
CA PHE A 374 -18.27 -3.68 -13.01
C PHE A 374 -18.52 -3.35 -14.49
N LEU A 375 -17.80 -4.01 -15.40
CA LEU A 375 -17.99 -3.84 -16.85
C LEU A 375 -19.37 -4.35 -17.30
N LEU A 376 -19.79 -5.50 -16.77
CA LEU A 376 -21.05 -6.14 -17.13
C LEU A 376 -22.26 -5.36 -16.61
N VAL A 377 -22.18 -4.70 -15.45
CA VAL A 377 -23.24 -3.84 -14.91
C VAL A 377 -23.62 -2.70 -15.86
N ARG A 378 -22.65 -2.20 -16.65
CA ARG A 378 -22.86 -1.05 -17.52
C ARG A 378 -23.57 -1.42 -18.83
N ASN A 379 -23.15 -2.51 -19.49
CA ASN A 379 -23.60 -2.88 -20.84
C ASN A 379 -23.55 -4.40 -21.12
N GLY A 380 -23.37 -5.25 -20.11
CA GLY A 380 -23.15 -6.68 -20.29
C GLY A 380 -24.42 -7.54 -20.23
N PRO A 381 -24.36 -8.81 -20.70
CA PRO A 381 -25.46 -9.75 -20.51
C PRO A 381 -25.68 -10.06 -19.02
N ALA A 382 -26.92 -9.93 -18.53
CA ALA A 382 -27.26 -10.20 -17.13
C ALA A 382 -26.83 -11.60 -16.67
N LEU A 383 -26.91 -12.61 -17.54
CA LEU A 383 -26.45 -13.97 -17.22
C LEU A 383 -24.94 -14.03 -16.91
N MET A 384 -24.10 -13.33 -17.67
CA MET A 384 -22.66 -13.31 -17.41
C MET A 384 -22.32 -12.54 -16.13
N LEU A 385 -23.08 -11.48 -15.82
CA LEU A 385 -22.93 -10.74 -14.58
C LEU A 385 -23.24 -11.65 -13.41
N MET A 386 -24.40 -12.31 -13.45
CA MET A 386 -24.83 -13.25 -12.42
C MET A 386 -23.77 -14.34 -12.21
N ASP A 387 -23.29 -14.99 -13.27
CA ASP A 387 -22.22 -16.00 -13.22
C ASP A 387 -20.97 -15.50 -12.46
N SER A 388 -20.53 -14.26 -12.71
CA SER A 388 -19.37 -13.68 -12.04
C SER A 388 -19.64 -13.41 -10.55
N LEU A 389 -20.84 -12.91 -10.22
CA LEU A 389 -21.26 -12.67 -8.84
C LEU A 389 -21.40 -13.97 -8.04
N GLU A 390 -21.80 -15.08 -8.66
CA GLU A 390 -21.88 -16.39 -7.99
C GLU A 390 -20.49 -16.81 -7.49
N VAL A 391 -19.47 -16.66 -8.34
CA VAL A 391 -18.09 -17.02 -8.02
C VAL A 391 -17.51 -16.08 -6.95
N LEU A 392 -17.75 -14.77 -7.07
CA LEU A 392 -17.33 -13.80 -6.06
C LEU A 392 -17.90 -14.12 -4.69
N GLN A 393 -19.20 -14.39 -4.60
CA GLN A 393 -19.84 -14.64 -3.32
C GLN A 393 -19.42 -15.98 -2.70
N CYS A 394 -19.24 -17.02 -3.51
CA CYS A 394 -18.88 -18.32 -2.98
C CYS A 394 -17.43 -18.37 -2.49
N ASN A 395 -16.50 -17.69 -3.16
CA ASN A 395 -15.08 -17.67 -2.81
C ASN A 395 -14.73 -16.54 -1.83
N TYR A 396 -15.46 -15.42 -1.88
CA TYR A 396 -15.19 -14.21 -1.10
C TYR A 396 -16.45 -13.70 -0.39
N PRO A 397 -17.11 -14.51 0.45
CA PRO A 397 -18.39 -14.16 1.08
C PRO A 397 -18.31 -12.96 2.04
N LEU A 398 -17.10 -12.56 2.44
CA LEU A 398 -16.82 -11.43 3.32
C LEU A 398 -16.42 -10.17 2.54
N ARG A 399 -16.52 -10.16 1.21
CA ARG A 399 -16.24 -8.99 0.37
C ARG A 399 -17.54 -8.31 -0.06
N GLY A 400 -17.62 -7.00 0.18
CA GLY A 400 -18.83 -6.19 -0.04
C GLY A 400 -19.22 -6.04 -1.51
N SER A 401 -18.25 -5.99 -2.43
CA SER A 401 -18.46 -5.61 -3.83
C SER A 401 -19.45 -6.51 -4.57
N GLY A 402 -19.42 -7.82 -4.33
CA GLY A 402 -20.41 -8.75 -4.90
C GLY A 402 -21.85 -8.43 -4.46
N TYR A 403 -22.05 -8.07 -3.19
CA TYR A 403 -23.37 -7.71 -2.64
C TYR A 403 -23.83 -6.33 -3.09
N HIS A 404 -22.91 -5.37 -3.20
CA HIS A 404 -23.15 -4.05 -3.79
C HIS A 404 -23.70 -4.18 -5.21
N ILE A 405 -22.95 -4.89 -6.08
CA ILE A 405 -23.33 -5.07 -7.49
C ILE A 405 -24.65 -5.85 -7.62
N TYR A 406 -24.81 -6.93 -6.85
CA TYR A 406 -26.05 -7.71 -6.86
C TYR A 406 -27.26 -6.88 -6.38
N GLY A 407 -27.07 -6.05 -5.35
CA GLY A 407 -28.09 -5.16 -4.82
C GLY A 407 -28.60 -4.17 -5.87
N HIS A 408 -27.67 -3.51 -6.56
CA HIS A 408 -27.97 -2.61 -7.68
C HIS A 408 -28.72 -3.31 -8.81
N GLU A 409 -28.31 -4.52 -9.17
CA GLU A 409 -28.99 -5.27 -10.24
C GLU A 409 -30.41 -5.67 -9.85
N MET A 410 -30.63 -6.10 -8.61
CA MET A 410 -31.98 -6.38 -8.11
C MET A 410 -32.84 -5.13 -8.01
N GLN A 411 -32.26 -3.97 -7.68
CA GLN A 411 -32.95 -2.69 -7.68
C GLN A 411 -33.41 -2.31 -9.10
N LYS A 412 -32.54 -2.42 -10.12
CA LYS A 412 -32.91 -2.18 -11.52
C LYS A 412 -34.05 -3.07 -11.99
N GLU A 413 -34.07 -4.33 -11.55
CA GLU A 413 -35.15 -5.28 -11.84
C GLU A 413 -36.40 -5.06 -10.97
N ARG A 414 -36.41 -4.05 -10.09
CA ARG A 414 -37.48 -3.74 -9.13
C ARG A 414 -37.76 -4.87 -8.14
N LYS A 415 -36.78 -5.72 -7.87
CA LYS A 415 -36.80 -6.77 -6.84
C LYS A 415 -36.28 -6.21 -5.52
N PHE A 416 -36.98 -5.20 -4.99
CA PHE A 416 -36.52 -4.41 -3.85
C PHE A 416 -36.21 -5.23 -2.59
N ASP A 417 -37.00 -6.27 -2.30
CA ASP A 417 -36.72 -7.17 -1.16
C ASP A 417 -35.35 -7.86 -1.27
N LYS A 418 -34.92 -8.20 -2.49
CA LYS A 418 -33.62 -8.82 -2.73
C LYS A 418 -32.50 -7.79 -2.68
N ALA A 419 -32.74 -6.61 -3.26
CA ALA A 419 -31.79 -5.50 -3.21
C ALA A 419 -31.49 -5.10 -1.76
N GLU A 420 -32.54 -4.87 -0.95
CA GLU A 420 -32.42 -4.50 0.46
C GLU A 420 -31.65 -5.57 1.25
N LYS A 421 -31.93 -6.86 1.07
CA LYS A 421 -31.19 -7.92 1.76
C LYS A 421 -29.71 -7.91 1.41
N ALA A 422 -29.38 -7.78 0.12
CA ALA A 422 -27.98 -7.77 -0.33
C ALA A 422 -27.21 -6.56 0.20
N LEU A 423 -27.79 -5.37 0.09
CA LEU A 423 -27.16 -4.15 0.58
C LEU A 423 -27.06 -4.10 2.11
N ASN A 424 -27.95 -4.79 2.83
CA ASN A 424 -27.77 -5.01 4.27
C ASN A 424 -26.57 -5.93 4.58
N VAL A 425 -26.27 -6.94 3.74
CA VAL A 425 -25.02 -7.72 3.89
C VAL A 425 -23.82 -6.83 3.60
N PHE A 426 -23.87 -6.00 2.56
CA PHE A 426 -22.81 -5.03 2.26
C PHE A 426 -22.54 -4.10 3.46
N LYS A 427 -23.58 -3.51 4.05
CA LYS A 427 -23.48 -2.71 5.28
C LYS A 427 -22.91 -3.46 6.49
N LEU A 428 -23.16 -4.77 6.61
CA LEU A 428 -22.57 -5.57 7.70
C LEU A 428 -21.07 -5.78 7.49
N ILE A 429 -20.62 -5.86 6.24
CA ILE A 429 -19.21 -6.00 5.87
C ILE A 429 -18.48 -4.66 6.01
N ASP A 430 -19.12 -3.57 5.59
CA ASP A 430 -18.60 -2.21 5.66
C ASP A 430 -19.57 -1.28 6.40
N PRO A 431 -19.59 -1.31 7.74
CA PRO A 431 -20.51 -0.49 8.52
C PRO A 431 -20.11 0.99 8.58
N THR A 432 -18.88 1.32 8.18
CA THR A 432 -18.30 2.68 8.23
C THR A 432 -18.30 3.39 6.88
N GLY A 433 -18.34 2.65 5.77
CA GLY A 433 -18.41 3.21 4.43
C GLY A 433 -19.78 3.82 4.14
N GLU A 434 -19.79 4.92 3.38
CA GLU A 434 -21.01 5.65 3.04
C GLU A 434 -21.85 4.92 1.97
N GLU A 435 -21.18 4.20 1.05
CA GLU A 435 -21.79 3.51 -0.10
C GLU A 435 -22.99 2.61 0.26
N PRO A 436 -22.90 1.66 1.22
CA PRO A 436 -24.04 0.81 1.56
C PRO A 436 -25.26 1.59 2.07
N TYR A 437 -25.04 2.75 2.69
CA TYR A 437 -26.12 3.62 3.17
C TYR A 437 -26.75 4.42 2.03
N TYR A 438 -25.95 4.95 1.10
CA TYR A 438 -26.46 5.58 -0.13
C TYR A 438 -27.29 4.61 -0.96
N ASP A 439 -26.81 3.38 -1.14
CA ASP A 439 -27.51 2.36 -1.92
C ASP A 439 -28.87 1.99 -1.28
N LEU A 440 -28.88 1.76 0.04
CA LEU A 440 -30.12 1.48 0.77
C LEU A 440 -31.09 2.65 0.69
N ALA A 441 -30.61 3.90 0.79
CA ALA A 441 -31.45 5.07 0.61
C ALA A 441 -32.08 5.12 -0.79
N GLY A 442 -31.33 4.78 -1.84
CA GLY A 442 -31.83 4.67 -3.21
C GLY A 442 -32.96 3.64 -3.34
N VAL A 443 -32.78 2.45 -2.76
CA VAL A 443 -33.80 1.39 -2.73
C VAL A 443 -35.09 1.84 -2.03
N TYR A 444 -35.00 2.54 -0.91
CA TYR A 444 -36.20 3.04 -0.21
C TYR A 444 -36.86 4.22 -0.93
N ALA A 445 -36.08 5.09 -1.57
CA ALA A 445 -36.59 6.22 -2.34
C ALA A 445 -37.45 5.75 -3.53
N GLU A 446 -37.01 4.72 -4.26
CA GLU A 446 -37.78 4.13 -5.37
C GLU A 446 -39.07 3.42 -4.93
N GLN A 447 -39.16 3.07 -3.65
CA GLN A 447 -40.37 2.53 -3.02
C GLN A 447 -41.26 3.60 -2.37
N ASP A 448 -40.95 4.89 -2.56
CA ASP A 448 -41.60 6.06 -1.92
C ASP A 448 -41.57 6.00 -0.37
N GLN A 449 -40.61 5.28 0.20
CA GLN A 449 -40.35 5.22 1.66
C GLN A 449 -39.41 6.35 2.08
N ARG A 450 -39.86 7.61 1.92
CA ARG A 450 -39.01 8.80 2.08
C ARG A 450 -38.34 8.92 3.44
N ASP A 451 -39.08 8.65 4.52
CA ASP A 451 -38.54 8.77 5.88
C ASP A 451 -37.37 7.81 6.11
N ARG A 452 -37.46 6.59 5.57
CA ARG A 452 -36.36 5.61 5.61
C ARG A 452 -35.19 6.02 4.73
N ALA A 453 -35.45 6.54 3.54
CA ALA A 453 -34.39 7.03 2.66
C ALA A 453 -33.57 8.15 3.35
N PHE A 454 -34.24 9.10 4.02
CA PHE A 454 -33.56 10.15 4.79
C PHE A 454 -32.79 9.61 6.00
N GLU A 455 -33.30 8.59 6.69
CA GLU A 455 -32.58 7.96 7.81
C GLU A 455 -31.23 7.39 7.37
N TYR A 456 -31.19 6.76 6.18
CA TYR A 456 -29.96 6.20 5.63
C TYR A 456 -29.03 7.28 5.06
N LEU A 457 -29.56 8.30 4.38
CA LEU A 457 -28.77 9.45 3.92
C LEU A 457 -28.13 10.26 5.05
N ALA A 458 -28.68 10.21 6.27
CA ALA A 458 -28.10 10.88 7.43
C ALA A 458 -26.97 10.08 8.09
N LYS A 459 -26.78 8.82 7.69
CA LYS A 459 -25.73 7.90 8.18
C LYS A 459 -24.61 7.69 7.17
N ALA A 460 -24.91 7.86 5.88
CA ALA A 460 -23.93 8.19 4.86
C ALA A 460 -23.35 9.57 5.16
#